data_AF-A0A1G7AHA1-F1
#
_entry.id   AF-A0A1G7AHA1-F1
#
_cell.length_a   1.000
_cell.length_b   1.000
_cell.length_c   1.000
_cell.angle_alpha   90.00
_cell.angle_beta   90.00
_cell.angle_gamma   90.00
#
_symmetry.space_group_name_H-M   'P 1'
#
loop_
_entity.id
_entity.type
_entity.pdbx_description
1 polymer ?
#
loop_
_entity_poly.entity_id
_entity_poly.type
_entity_poly.pdbx_seq_one_letter_code
_entity_poly.pdbx_strand_id
1 'polypeptide(L)'
;MRLSTSLSCLSLVAALATQSGCAQFPELDAARTPGTEYAPFPAILPLEALVRGAEPRATPEMRAGIEGRVSGLRARAEALQGPVVPATDRTRMDDGVTLPE
;
A
#
# COMPACT_ATOMS: atom_id res chain seq x y z
N MET A 1 34.31 -27.83 19.52
CA MET A 1 34.28 -26.43 20.02
C MET A 1 33.47 -25.48 19.15
N ARG A 2 33.69 -25.39 17.82
CA ARG A 2 32.95 -24.46 16.93
C ARG A 2 31.43 -24.64 16.91
N LEU A 3 30.95 -25.89 16.98
CA LEU A 3 29.51 -26.21 16.98
C LEU A 3 28.79 -25.73 18.25
N SER A 4 29.48 -25.78 19.41
CA SER A 4 28.94 -25.33 20.70
C SER A 4 28.86 -23.80 20.77
N THR A 5 29.82 -23.10 20.18
CA THR A 5 29.80 -21.63 20.09
C THR A 5 28.70 -21.15 19.14
N SER A 6 28.47 -21.86 18.01
CA SER A 6 27.37 -21.56 17.09
C SER A 6 25.98 -21.76 17.70
N LEU A 7 25.78 -22.83 18.49
CA LEU A 7 24.50 -23.04 19.19
C LEU A 7 24.23 -21.93 20.22
N SER A 8 25.26 -21.54 20.99
CA SER A 8 25.12 -20.50 22.02
C SER A 8 24.84 -19.12 21.41
N CYS A 9 25.46 -18.78 20.27
CA CYS A 9 25.15 -17.54 19.54
C CYS A 9 23.72 -17.53 19.00
N LEU A 10 23.23 -18.66 18.48
CA LEU A 10 21.87 -18.76 17.94
C LEU A 10 20.81 -18.54 19.04
N SER A 11 21.01 -19.14 20.22
CA SER A 11 20.12 -18.93 21.38
C SER A 11 20.12 -17.48 21.87
N LEU A 12 21.29 -16.82 21.89
CA LEU A 12 21.39 -15.40 22.27
C LEU A 12 20.63 -14.51 21.29
N VAL A 13 20.80 -14.71 19.98
CA VAL A 13 20.11 -13.92 18.95
C VAL A 13 18.58 -14.12 19.03
N ALA A 14 18.12 -15.35 19.27
CA ALA A 14 16.69 -15.63 19.43
C ALA A 14 16.09 -14.90 20.65
N ALA A 15 16.81 -14.87 21.78
CA ALA A 15 16.36 -14.18 22.99
C ALA A 15 16.27 -12.65 22.80
N LEU A 16 17.23 -12.05 22.09
CA LEU A 16 17.18 -10.61 21.77
C LEU A 16 16.03 -10.28 20.80
N ALA A 17 15.75 -11.17 19.84
CA ALA A 17 14.67 -10.98 18.87
C ALA A 17 13.27 -11.04 19.52
N THR A 18 13.08 -11.85 20.57
CA THR A 18 11.78 -11.89 21.29
C THR A 18 11.51 -10.63 22.11
N GLN A 19 12.54 -9.85 22.45
CA GLN A 19 12.38 -8.62 23.23
C GLN A 19 11.82 -7.45 22.41
N SER A 20 11.92 -7.48 21.07
CA SER A 20 11.37 -6.41 20.21
C SER A 20 9.84 -6.42 20.14
N GLY A 21 9.19 -7.50 20.57
CA GLY A 21 7.73 -7.56 20.72
C GLY A 21 7.21 -6.89 21.99
N CYS A 22 8.07 -6.67 22.99
CA CYS A 22 7.76 -5.95 24.23
C CYS A 22 8.23 -4.49 24.18
N ALA A 23 8.29 -3.89 22.99
CA ALA A 23 8.63 -2.48 22.85
C ALA A 23 7.50 -1.62 23.43
N GLN A 24 7.82 -0.87 24.48
CA GLN A 24 7.01 0.28 24.89
C GLN A 24 7.11 1.33 23.77
N PHE A 25 6.04 2.06 23.49
CA PHE A 25 6.01 3.14 22.51
C PHE A 25 5.79 4.46 23.24
N PRO A 26 6.84 5.03 23.89
CA PRO A 26 6.70 6.19 24.75
C PRO A 26 6.02 7.37 24.07
N GLU A 27 6.27 7.56 22.77
CA GLU A 27 5.67 8.63 21.97
C GLU A 27 4.16 8.44 21.81
N LEU A 28 3.68 7.21 21.67
CA LEU A 28 2.25 6.89 21.59
C LEU A 28 1.58 6.96 22.95
N ASP A 29 2.26 6.48 24.00
CA ASP A 29 1.76 6.54 25.37
C ASP A 29 1.63 7.99 25.85
N ALA A 30 2.59 8.86 25.49
CA ALA A 30 2.56 10.29 25.77
C ALA A 30 1.47 11.04 24.99
N ALA A 31 1.05 10.52 23.83
CA ALA A 31 -0.03 11.10 23.03
C ALA A 31 -1.44 10.74 23.54
N ARG A 32 -1.56 9.97 24.62
CA ARG A 32 -2.85 9.60 25.19
C ARG A 32 -3.57 10.84 25.73
N THR A 33 -4.83 11.01 25.32
CA THR A 33 -5.70 12.06 25.86
C THR A 33 -5.92 11.83 27.37
N PRO A 34 -5.65 12.82 28.24
CA PRO A 34 -5.88 12.68 29.69
C PRO A 34 -7.34 12.35 30.03
N GLY A 35 -7.56 11.45 30.99
CA GLY A 35 -8.90 11.08 31.46
C GLY A 35 -9.58 9.98 30.64
N THR A 36 -8.97 9.50 29.55
CA THR A 36 -9.49 8.39 28.75
C THR A 36 -9.42 7.06 29.51
N GLU A 37 -8.44 6.93 30.41
CA GLU A 37 -8.22 5.75 31.25
C GLU A 37 -9.36 5.49 32.25
N TYR A 38 -10.14 6.52 32.59
CA TYR A 38 -11.32 6.41 33.46
C TYR A 38 -12.62 6.75 32.72
N ALA A 39 -12.54 7.04 31.42
CA ALA A 39 -13.71 7.36 30.62
C ALA A 39 -14.59 6.11 30.48
N PRO A 40 -15.92 6.25 30.50
CA PRO A 40 -16.82 5.17 30.15
C PRO A 40 -16.47 4.61 28.77
N PHE A 41 -16.48 3.28 28.65
CA PHE A 41 -16.29 2.64 27.35
C PHE A 41 -17.40 3.11 26.38
N PRO A 42 -17.07 3.41 25.10
CA PRO A 42 -18.08 3.84 24.16
C PRO A 42 -19.17 2.78 23.97
N ALA A 43 -20.40 3.23 23.77
CA ALA A 43 -21.50 2.33 23.45
C ALA A 43 -21.25 1.67 22.08
N ILE A 44 -21.20 0.34 22.04
CA ILE A 44 -21.16 -0.41 20.78
C ILE A 44 -22.55 -0.33 20.15
N LEU A 45 -22.65 0.29 18.98
CA LEU A 45 -23.90 0.37 18.23
C LEU A 45 -24.11 -0.91 17.41
N PRO A 46 -25.32 -1.48 17.35
CA PRO A 46 -25.64 -2.58 16.45
C PRO A 46 -25.40 -2.21 14.98
N LEU A 47 -24.85 -3.13 14.19
CA LEU A 47 -24.56 -2.87 12.77
C LEU A 47 -25.84 -2.50 12.00
N GLU A 48 -26.95 -3.16 12.34
CA GLU A 48 -28.28 -2.95 11.77
C GLU A 48 -28.85 -1.57 12.08
N ALA A 49 -28.31 -0.85 13.08
CA ALA A 49 -28.64 0.54 13.34
C ALA A 49 -27.81 1.49 12.47
N LEU A 50 -26.59 1.10 12.08
CA LEU A 50 -25.68 1.91 11.26
C LEU A 50 -26.02 1.83 9.77
N VAL A 51 -26.44 0.65 9.30
CA VAL A 51 -26.76 0.43 7.87
C VAL A 51 -28.20 0.83 7.51
N ARG A 52 -29.02 1.20 8.49
CA ARG A 52 -30.41 1.60 8.28
C ARG A 52 -30.47 3.06 7.84
N GLY A 53 -30.12 3.29 6.59
CA GLY A 53 -30.16 4.61 5.95
C GLY A 53 -30.77 4.53 4.55
N ALA A 54 -30.99 5.69 3.95
CA ALA A 54 -31.26 5.73 2.52
C ALA A 54 -30.02 5.22 1.77
N GLU A 55 -30.24 4.37 0.77
CA GLU A 55 -29.18 3.93 -0.12
C GLU A 55 -28.45 5.14 -0.71
N PRO A 56 -27.11 5.21 -0.62
CA PRO A 56 -26.34 6.30 -1.20
C PRO A 56 -26.64 6.43 -2.71
N ARG A 57 -27.06 7.62 -3.14
CA ARG A 57 -27.29 7.92 -4.56
C ARG A 57 -26.23 8.87 -5.05
N ALA A 58 -25.62 8.53 -6.18
CA ALA A 58 -24.68 9.42 -6.84
C ALA A 58 -25.40 10.71 -7.27
N THR A 59 -24.83 11.85 -6.93
CA THR A 59 -25.30 13.15 -7.44
C THR A 59 -24.94 13.28 -8.93
N PRO A 60 -25.61 14.17 -9.68
CA PRO A 60 -25.24 14.46 -11.07
C PRO A 60 -23.75 14.83 -11.21
N GLU A 61 -23.20 15.59 -10.27
CA GLU A 61 -21.80 16.04 -10.27
C GLU A 61 -20.84 14.86 -10.06
N MET A 62 -21.16 13.94 -9.14
CA MET A 62 -20.38 12.72 -8.94
C MET A 62 -20.34 11.87 -10.22
N ARG A 63 -21.49 11.74 -10.89
CA ARG A 63 -21.60 10.99 -12.16
C ARG A 63 -20.74 11.63 -13.24
N ALA A 64 -20.85 12.95 -13.43
CA ALA A 64 -20.05 13.68 -14.40
C ALA A 64 -18.54 13.53 -14.13
N GLY A 65 -18.12 13.58 -12.86
CA GLY A 65 -16.73 13.36 -12.48
C GLY A 65 -16.22 11.95 -12.82
N ILE A 66 -17.04 10.92 -12.60
CA ILE A 66 -16.70 9.53 -12.99
C ILE A 66 -16.64 9.39 -14.51
N GLU A 67 -17.62 9.93 -15.24
CA GLU A 67 -17.66 9.87 -16.71
C GLU A 67 -16.43 10.57 -17.34
N GLY A 68 -16.02 11.71 -16.81
CA GLY A 68 -14.80 12.41 -17.25
C GLY A 68 -13.51 11.61 -16.95
N ARG A 69 -13.45 10.89 -15.82
CA ARG A 69 -12.32 10.00 -15.53
C ARG A 69 -12.29 8.81 -16.49
N VAL A 70 -13.45 8.23 -16.79
CA VAL A 70 -13.58 7.12 -17.74
C VAL A 70 -13.11 7.54 -19.14
N SER A 71 -13.53 8.72 -19.63
CA SER A 71 -13.09 9.21 -20.94
C SER A 71 -11.58 9.44 -20.98
N GLY A 72 -11.00 10.06 -19.95
CA GLY A 72 -9.56 10.26 -19.85
C GLY A 72 -8.76 8.96 -19.80
N LEU A 73 -9.26 7.93 -19.12
CA LEU A 73 -8.62 6.61 -19.08
C LEU A 73 -8.68 5.92 -20.45
N ARG A 74 -9.80 6.00 -21.16
CA ARG A 74 -9.93 5.44 -22.52
C ARG A 74 -8.98 6.11 -23.51
N ALA A 75 -8.92 7.45 -23.50
CA ALA A 75 -7.99 8.20 -24.36
C ALA A 75 -6.52 7.83 -24.09
N ARG A 76 -6.14 7.65 -22.81
CA ARG A 76 -4.79 7.17 -22.47
C ARG A 76 -4.55 5.75 -22.96
N ALA A 77 -5.51 4.85 -22.81
CA ALA A 77 -5.38 3.48 -23.30
C ALA A 77 -5.19 3.44 -24.81
N GLU A 78 -5.97 4.22 -25.57
CA GLU A 78 -5.81 4.37 -27.02
C GLU A 78 -4.41 4.87 -27.39
N ALA A 79 -3.90 5.89 -26.69
CA ALA A 79 -2.54 6.39 -26.92
C ALA A 79 -1.45 5.33 -26.63
N LEU A 80 -1.69 4.43 -25.67
CA LEU A 80 -0.76 3.37 -25.29
C LEU A 80 -0.83 2.13 -26.20
N GLN A 81 -1.86 1.98 -27.02
CA GLN A 81 -2.01 0.84 -27.93
C GLN A 81 -1.07 0.90 -29.15
N GLY A 82 -0.38 2.01 -29.36
CA GLY A 82 0.59 2.17 -30.44
C GLY A 82 1.93 1.44 -30.18
N PRO A 83 2.72 1.18 -31.23
CA PRO A 83 4.06 0.62 -31.07
C PRO A 83 4.96 1.58 -30.28
N VAL A 84 5.58 1.08 -29.20
CA VAL A 84 6.49 1.86 -28.31
C VAL A 84 7.73 2.35 -29.06
N VAL A 85 8.18 1.59 -30.05
CA VAL A 85 9.33 1.94 -30.92
C VAL A 85 8.79 2.37 -32.29
N PRO A 86 9.12 3.59 -32.77
CA PRO A 86 8.80 4.04 -34.12
C PRO A 86 9.29 3.05 -35.18
N ALA A 87 8.58 2.95 -36.31
CA ALA A 87 8.91 1.97 -37.35
C ALA A 87 10.35 2.11 -37.87
N THR A 88 10.83 3.35 -38.04
CA THR A 88 12.20 3.66 -38.47
C THR A 88 13.24 3.16 -37.48
N ASP A 89 12.98 3.34 -36.18
CA ASP A 89 13.89 2.87 -35.12
C ASP A 89 13.87 1.35 -35.03
N ARG A 90 12.71 0.72 -35.21
CA ARG A 90 12.59 -0.74 -35.25
C ARG A 90 13.40 -1.33 -36.40
N THR A 91 13.31 -0.76 -37.60
CA THR A 91 14.15 -1.15 -38.73
C THR A 91 15.64 -1.03 -38.41
N ARG A 92 16.08 0.09 -37.82
CA ARG A 92 17.50 0.26 -37.43
C ARG A 92 17.93 -0.77 -36.38
N MET A 93 17.05 -1.14 -35.45
CA MET A 93 17.34 -2.18 -34.46
C MET A 93 17.48 -3.55 -35.11
N ASP A 94 16.61 -3.86 -36.08
CA ASP A 94 16.64 -5.11 -36.84
C ASP A 94 17.90 -5.20 -37.74
N ASP A 95 18.36 -4.08 -38.30
CA ASP A 95 19.60 -3.98 -39.08
C ASP A 95 20.86 -4.21 -38.22
N GLY A 96 20.77 -4.02 -36.90
CA GLY A 96 21.85 -4.24 -35.95
C GLY A 96 22.98 -3.19 -36.03
N VAL A 97 24.06 -3.43 -35.28
CA VAL A 97 25.28 -2.62 -35.33
C VAL A 97 26.50 -3.50 -35.48
N THR A 98 27.38 -3.16 -36.41
CA THR A 98 28.71 -3.77 -36.54
C THR A 98 29.69 -3.07 -35.63
N LEU A 99 30.33 -3.82 -34.74
CA LEU A 99 31.45 -3.31 -33.95
C LEU A 99 32.71 -3.26 -34.81
N PRO A 100 33.54 -2.21 -34.69
CA PRO A 100 34.87 -2.20 -35.31
C PRO A 100 35.75 -3.28 -34.67
N GLU A 101 36.53 -3.97 -35.52
CA GLU A 101 37.53 -4.99 -35.14
C GLU A 101 38.65 -4.41 -34.26
#